data_AF-A0A382QH19-F1
#
_entry.id   AF-A0A382QH19-F1
#
_cell.length_a   1.000
_cell.length_b   1.000
_cell.length_c   1.000
_cell.angle_alpha   90.00
_cell.angle_beta   90.00
_cell.angle_gamma   90.00
#
_symmetry.space_group_name_H-M   'P 1'
#
loop_
_entity.id
_entity.type
_entity.pdbx_description
1 polymer ?
#
loop_
_entity_poly.entity_id
_entity_poly.type
_entity_poly.pdbx_seq_one_letter_code
_entity_poly.pdbx_strand_id
1 'polypeptide(L)'
;MRSVNECFDNVKEDYFKFLNKEKILGKSKAEKIKSLKKIYIPISFWIENKYKKKGETLILGFSGGQGSGKTTVTGILKIILKKFFKRKIHVSSIDNFYKTLEDRNKISNKIHPLLKTRGVPGTHDINLVKNFF
;
A
#
# COMPACT_ATOMS: atom_id res chain seq x y z
N MET A 1 -21.37 -11.73 -13.51
CA MET A 1 -20.14 -10.94 -13.26
C MET A 1 -20.46 -9.93 -12.17
N ARG A 2 -19.70 -9.90 -11.07
CA ARG A 2 -19.86 -8.85 -10.04
C ARG A 2 -19.62 -7.48 -10.67
N SER A 3 -20.52 -6.52 -10.47
CA SER A 3 -20.48 -5.25 -11.22
C SER A 3 -19.67 -4.18 -10.48
N VAL A 4 -19.10 -3.23 -11.24
CA VAL A 4 -18.42 -2.06 -10.66
C VAL A 4 -19.33 -1.26 -9.73
N ASN A 5 -20.63 -1.18 -10.06
CA ASN A 5 -21.61 -0.47 -9.25
C ASN A 5 -21.89 -1.20 -7.93
N GLU A 6 -22.07 -2.52 -7.97
CA GLU A 6 -22.22 -3.34 -6.76
C GLU A 6 -21.02 -3.18 -5.83
N CYS A 7 -19.80 -3.27 -6.37
CA CYS A 7 -18.59 -3.04 -5.59
C CYS A 7 -18.52 -1.63 -5.01
N PHE A 8 -18.90 -0.62 -5.81
CA PHE A 8 -18.91 0.77 -5.36
C PHE A 8 -19.86 0.97 -4.18
N ASP A 9 -21.08 0.46 -4.25
CA ASP A 9 -22.06 0.64 -3.18
C ASP A 9 -21.64 -0.04 -1.87
N ASN A 10 -20.91 -1.16 -1.95
CA ASN A 10 -20.36 -1.85 -0.79
C ASN A 10 -19.22 -1.11 -0.08
N VAL A 11 -18.48 -0.25 -0.79
CA VAL A 11 -17.20 0.31 -0.28
C VAL A 11 -17.15 1.83 -0.19
N LYS A 12 -18.12 2.54 -0.78
CA LYS A 12 -18.12 4.00 -0.89
C LYS A 12 -18.00 4.70 0.46
N GLU A 13 -18.70 4.23 1.49
CA GLU A 13 -18.70 4.85 2.82
C GLU A 13 -17.33 4.71 3.51
N ASP A 14 -16.77 3.49 3.53
CA ASP A 14 -15.42 3.25 4.07
C ASP A 14 -14.36 4.04 3.28
N TYR A 15 -14.51 4.13 1.96
CA TYR A 15 -13.63 4.91 1.09
C TYR A 15 -13.67 6.41 1.45
N PHE A 16 -14.85 7.02 1.57
CA PHE A 16 -14.95 8.43 1.95
C PHE A 16 -14.44 8.69 3.37
N LYS A 17 -14.75 7.79 4.32
CA LYS A 17 -14.23 7.85 5.69
C LYS A 17 -12.70 7.82 5.70
N PHE A 18 -12.10 6.95 4.90
CA PHE A 18 -10.64 6.87 4.74
C PHE A 18 -10.06 8.15 4.15
N LEU A 19 -10.61 8.66 3.04
CA LEU A 19 -10.10 9.88 2.41
C LEU A 19 -10.17 11.10 3.35
N ASN A 20 -11.22 11.21 4.16
CA ASN A 20 -11.37 12.28 5.14
C ASN A 20 -10.32 12.15 6.26
N LYS A 21 -10.09 10.93 6.76
CA LYS A 21 -9.06 10.65 7.78
C LYS A 21 -7.65 11.02 7.29
N GLU A 22 -7.31 10.66 6.05
CA GLU A 22 -6.02 10.97 5.44
C GLU A 22 -5.89 12.45 5.01
N LYS A 23 -6.89 13.29 5.32
CA LYS A 23 -6.94 14.72 4.94
C LYS A 23 -6.70 14.93 3.45
N ILE A 24 -7.21 14.04 2.60
CA ILE A 24 -7.14 14.17 1.14
C ILE A 24 -8.21 15.17 0.71
N LEU A 25 -7.84 16.44 0.89
CA LEU A 25 -8.62 17.63 0.58
C LEU A 25 -8.26 18.10 -0.84
N GLY A 26 -9.20 18.77 -1.50
CA GLY A 26 -8.96 19.40 -2.81
C GLY A 26 -9.57 18.71 -4.04
N LYS A 27 -10.12 17.49 -3.92
CA LYS A 27 -10.93 16.89 -5.00
C LYS A 27 -12.41 16.94 -4.67
N SER A 28 -13.23 17.27 -5.67
CA SER A 28 -14.69 17.23 -5.56
C SER A 28 -15.17 15.81 -5.27
N LYS A 29 -16.36 15.68 -4.67
CA LYS A 29 -16.98 14.37 -4.42
C LYS A 29 -17.13 13.56 -5.71
N ALA A 30 -17.49 14.24 -6.81
CA ALA A 30 -17.63 13.62 -8.13
C ALA A 30 -16.30 13.01 -8.64
N GLU A 31 -15.18 13.72 -8.49
CA GLU A 31 -13.86 13.20 -8.87
C GLU A 31 -13.42 12.02 -8.00
N LYS A 32 -13.69 12.07 -6.70
CA LYS A 32 -13.42 10.97 -5.77
C LYS A 32 -14.19 9.70 -6.18
N ILE A 33 -15.47 9.85 -6.55
CA ILE A 33 -16.30 8.75 -7.07
C ILE A 33 -15.75 8.24 -8.40
N LYS A 34 -15.42 9.14 -9.34
CA LYS A 34 -14.86 8.81 -10.65
C LYS A 34 -13.58 7.98 -10.50
N SER A 35 -12.68 8.40 -9.59
CA SER A 35 -11.43 7.67 -9.31
C SER A 35 -11.70 6.28 -8.75
N LEU A 36 -12.60 6.13 -7.78
CA LEU A 36 -12.99 4.84 -7.22
C LEU A 36 -13.54 3.90 -8.30
N LYS A 37 -14.52 4.37 -9.10
CA LYS A 37 -15.17 3.55 -10.13
C LYS A 37 -14.27 3.21 -11.32
N LYS A 38 -13.45 4.16 -11.79
CA LYS A 38 -12.65 3.98 -13.01
C LYS A 38 -11.27 3.38 -12.78
N ILE A 39 -10.71 3.49 -11.57
CA ILE A 39 -9.33 3.09 -11.29
C ILE A 39 -9.29 1.99 -10.22
N TYR A 40 -9.69 2.31 -9.00
CA TYR A 40 -9.45 1.43 -7.86
C TYR A 40 -10.28 0.14 -7.89
N ILE A 41 -11.57 0.23 -8.27
CA ILE A 41 -12.41 -0.96 -8.41
C ILE A 41 -11.87 -1.88 -9.53
N PRO A 42 -11.64 -1.42 -10.78
CA PRO A 42 -11.06 -2.28 -11.81
C PRO A 42 -9.73 -2.93 -11.41
N ILE A 43 -8.82 -2.19 -10.78
CA ILE A 43 -7.54 -2.75 -10.28
C ILE A 43 -7.80 -3.82 -9.21
N SER A 44 -8.75 -3.63 -8.31
CA SER A 44 -9.08 -4.63 -7.29
C SER A 44 -9.62 -5.94 -7.88
N PHE A 45 -10.43 -5.87 -8.95
CA PHE A 45 -10.88 -7.04 -9.69
C PHE A 45 -9.72 -7.76 -10.39
N TRP A 46 -8.79 -7.00 -10.97
CA TRP A 46 -7.58 -7.56 -11.55
C TRP A 46 -6.71 -8.27 -10.51
N ILE A 47 -6.50 -7.65 -9.33
CA ILE A 47 -5.79 -8.25 -8.20
C ILE A 47 -6.47 -9.55 -7.76
N GLU A 48 -7.79 -9.55 -7.59
CA GLU A 48 -8.56 -10.72 -7.20
C GLU A 48 -8.38 -11.88 -8.19
N ASN A 49 -8.42 -11.60 -9.49
CA ASN A 49 -8.22 -12.61 -10.52
C ASN A 49 -6.79 -13.17 -10.49
N LYS A 50 -5.78 -12.32 -10.27
CA LYS A 50 -4.39 -12.76 -10.10
C LYS A 50 -4.22 -13.64 -8.87
N TYR A 51 -4.84 -13.27 -7.74
CA TYR A 51 -4.84 -14.07 -6.52
C TYR A 51 -5.48 -15.44 -6.74
N LYS A 52 -6.68 -15.48 -7.33
CA LYS A 52 -7.38 -16.75 -7.64
C LYS A 52 -6.56 -17.66 -8.55
N LYS A 53 -5.90 -17.09 -9.58
CA LYS A 53 -5.05 -17.84 -10.50
C LYS A 53 -3.80 -18.39 -9.80
N LYS A 54 -3.22 -17.64 -8.85
CA LYS A 54 -2.04 -18.06 -8.11
C LYS A 54 -2.34 -19.21 -7.14
N GLY A 55 -3.51 -19.20 -6.50
CA GLY A 55 -3.94 -20.24 -5.55
C GLY A 55 -3.33 -20.14 -4.15
N GLU A 56 -2.42 -19.19 -3.94
CA GLU A 56 -1.71 -18.93 -2.67
C GLU A 56 -1.59 -17.43 -2.39
N THR A 57 -0.88 -17.06 -1.31
CA THR A 57 -0.64 -15.66 -0.95
C THR A 57 -0.02 -14.88 -2.11
N LEU A 58 -0.67 -13.77 -2.48
CA LEU A 58 -0.20 -12.86 -3.52
C LEU A 58 0.57 -11.70 -2.88
N ILE A 59 1.86 -11.60 -3.18
CA ILE A 59 2.70 -10.46 -2.78
C ILE A 59 2.60 -9.39 -3.86
N LEU A 60 2.20 -8.18 -3.48
CA LEU A 60 2.05 -7.02 -4.36
C LEU A 60 2.97 -5.89 -3.90
N GLY A 61 3.96 -5.55 -4.73
CA GLY A 61 4.83 -4.41 -4.49
C GLY A 61 4.26 -3.11 -5.07
N PHE A 62 4.26 -2.04 -4.26
CA PHE A 62 3.90 -0.68 -4.70
C PHE A 62 5.14 0.22 -4.58
N SER A 63 5.64 0.72 -5.71
CA SER A 63 6.80 1.61 -5.78
C SER A 63 6.41 2.98 -6.34
N GLY A 64 7.24 3.99 -6.06
CA GLY A 64 7.01 5.39 -6.45
C GLY A 64 7.77 6.35 -5.53
N GLY A 65 7.90 7.61 -5.96
CA GLY A 65 8.59 8.66 -5.20
C GLY A 65 7.94 8.97 -3.85
N GLN A 66 8.63 9.75 -3.01
CA GLN A 66 8.03 10.29 -1.78
C GLN A 66 6.85 11.20 -2.14
N GLY A 67 5.76 11.12 -1.37
CA GLY A 67 4.55 11.89 -1.65
C GLY A 67 3.71 11.40 -2.84
N SER A 68 4.13 10.35 -3.56
CA SER A 68 3.39 9.85 -4.74
C SER A 68 2.07 9.13 -4.41
N GLY A 69 1.68 9.04 -3.13
CA GLY A 69 0.41 8.45 -2.71
C GLY A 69 0.39 6.92 -2.57
N LYS A 70 1.55 6.24 -2.47
CA LYS A 70 1.61 4.76 -2.28
C LYS A 70 0.73 4.29 -1.11
N THR A 71 0.88 4.91 0.06
CA THR A 71 0.10 4.59 1.26
C THR A 71 -1.40 4.76 1.01
N THR A 72 -1.79 5.83 0.31
CA THR A 72 -3.18 6.09 -0.07
C THR A 72 -3.74 4.99 -0.97
N VAL A 73 -3.03 4.63 -2.04
CA VAL A 73 -3.45 3.56 -2.98
C VAL A 73 -3.60 2.23 -2.25
N THR A 74 -2.62 1.86 -1.42
CA THR A 74 -2.68 0.59 -0.64
C THR A 74 -3.86 0.57 0.34
N GLY A 75 -4.14 1.71 1.00
CA GLY A 75 -5.28 1.84 1.91
C GLY A 75 -6.63 1.66 1.21
N ILE A 76 -6.81 2.28 0.03
CA ILE A 76 -8.03 2.15 -0.77
C ILE A 76 -8.21 0.71 -1.26
N LEU A 77 -7.16 0.10 -1.80
CA LEU A 77 -7.23 -1.30 -2.28
C LEU A 77 -7.51 -2.27 -1.13
N LYS A 78 -6.92 -2.04 0.06
CA LYS A 78 -7.20 -2.83 1.27
C LYS A 78 -8.68 -2.78 1.64
N ILE A 79 -9.32 -1.60 1.58
CA ILE A 79 -10.76 -1.46 1.84
C ILE A 79 -11.55 -2.34 0.88
N ILE A 80 -11.30 -2.21 -0.43
CA ILE A 80 -12.08 -2.91 -1.45
C ILE A 80 -11.90 -4.43 -1.34
N LEU A 81 -10.65 -4.90 -1.29
CA LEU A 81 -10.32 -6.31 -1.25
C LEU A 81 -10.79 -6.98 0.06
N LYS A 82 -10.77 -6.26 1.19
CA LYS A 82 -11.30 -6.79 2.47
C LYS A 82 -12.83 -6.78 2.50
N LYS A 83 -13.49 -5.67 2.12
CA LYS A 83 -14.94 -5.51 2.26
C LYS A 83 -15.73 -6.26 1.20
N PHE A 84 -15.33 -6.14 -0.07
CA PHE A 84 -16.06 -6.71 -1.19
C PHE A 84 -15.61 -8.14 -1.53
N PHE A 85 -14.30 -8.38 -1.60
CA PHE A 85 -13.74 -9.69 -1.93
C PHE A 85 -13.49 -10.60 -0.72
N LYS A 86 -13.70 -10.11 0.50
CA LYS A 86 -13.54 -10.85 1.76
C LYS A 86 -12.14 -11.46 1.93
N ARG A 87 -11.11 -10.78 1.43
CA ARG A 87 -9.71 -11.23 1.53
C ARG A 87 -9.08 -10.84 2.87
N LYS A 88 -8.22 -11.73 3.38
CA LYS A 88 -7.27 -11.41 4.46
C LYS A 88 -6.10 -10.65 3.83
N ILE A 89 -5.77 -9.48 4.38
CA ILE A 89 -4.78 -8.58 3.80
C ILE A 89 -3.87 -8.06 4.90
N HIS A 90 -2.57 -8.19 4.67
CA HIS A 90 -1.52 -7.55 5.43
C HIS A 90 -0.89 -6.45 4.57
N VAL A 91 -0.54 -5.31 5.18
CA VAL A 91 0.14 -4.19 4.51
C VAL A 91 1.36 -3.86 5.34
N SER A 92 2.54 -3.97 4.73
CA SER A 92 3.82 -3.60 5.32
C SER A 92 4.48 -2.52 4.46
N SER A 93 5.24 -1.62 5.09
CA SER A 93 6.13 -0.71 4.38
C SER A 93 7.57 -1.20 4.50
N ILE A 94 8.37 -0.98 3.46
CA ILE A 94 9.83 -1.18 3.55
C ILE A 94 10.43 -0.33 4.69
N ASP A 95 9.78 0.80 5.02
CA ASP A 95 10.19 1.67 6.12
C ASP A 95 10.05 1.01 7.50
N ASN A 96 9.36 -0.13 7.63
CA ASN A 96 9.32 -0.90 8.87
C ASN A 96 10.58 -1.74 9.08
N PHE A 97 11.41 -1.88 8.05
CA PHE A 97 12.60 -2.71 8.05
C PHE A 97 13.89 -1.88 8.04
N TYR A 98 13.86 -0.63 8.52
CA TYR A 98 15.11 0.10 8.73
C TYR A 98 15.95 -0.57 9.81
N LYS A 99 17.27 -0.52 9.63
CA LYS A 99 18.22 -0.77 10.70
C LYS A 99 17.98 0.22 11.84
N THR A 100 18.32 -0.22 13.05
CA THR A 100 18.26 0.64 14.24
C THR A 100 19.12 1.89 14.03
N LEU A 101 18.84 2.95 14.80
CA LEU A 101 19.69 4.16 14.74
C LEU A 101 21.15 3.83 15.07
N GLU A 102 21.37 2.94 16.04
CA GLU A 102 22.71 2.49 16.44
C GLU A 102 23.44 1.80 15.28
N ASP A 103 22.80 0.84 14.62
CA ASP A 103 23.39 0.13 13.48
C ASP A 103 23.71 1.07 12.32
N ARG A 104 22.82 2.05 12.06
CA ARG A 104 23.04 3.08 11.04
C ARG A 104 24.22 3.99 11.37
N ASN A 105 24.41 4.35 12.63
CA ASN A 105 25.60 5.09 13.08
C ASN A 105 26.89 4.27 12.88
N LYS A 106 26.87 2.97 13.21
CA LYS A 106 28.02 2.07 13.02
C LYS A 106 28.44 2.00 11.56
N ILE A 107 27.50 1.73 10.64
CA ILE A 107 27.81 1.64 9.20
C ILE A 107 28.13 3.00 8.58
N SER A 108 27.59 4.09 9.13
CA SER A 108 27.93 5.45 8.69
C SER A 108 29.40 5.77 8.93
N ASN A 109 29.91 5.42 10.12
CA ASN A 109 31.31 5.67 10.49
C ASN A 109 32.26 4.72 9.75
N LYS A 110 31.81 3.49 9.46
CA LYS A 110 32.64 2.46 8.83
C LYS A 110 32.68 2.54 7.29
N ILE A 111 31.59 2.94 6.64
CA ILE A 111 31.41 2.84 5.19
C ILE A 111 31.19 4.21 4.56
N HIS A 112 30.10 4.91 4.90
CA HIS A 112 29.78 6.20 4.30
C HIS A 112 28.77 7.02 5.12
N PRO A 113 28.98 8.35 5.32
CA PRO A 113 28.10 9.21 6.12
C PRO A 113 26.61 9.17 5.78
N LEU A 114 26.26 8.97 4.50
CA LEU A 114 24.86 8.87 4.07
C LEU A 114 24.09 7.73 4.74
N LEU A 115 24.76 6.66 5.18
CA LEU A 115 24.11 5.53 5.83
C LEU A 115 23.57 5.86 7.23
N LYS A 116 23.93 7.02 7.80
CA LYS A 116 23.30 7.57 9.00
C LYS A 116 21.84 7.97 8.77
N THR A 117 21.47 8.28 7.52
CA THR A 117 20.11 8.69 7.17
C THR A 117 19.19 7.49 6.95
N ARG A 118 17.90 7.73 6.73
CA ARG A 118 16.95 6.70 6.27
C ARG A 118 16.76 6.88 4.76
N GLY A 119 16.66 5.77 4.04
CA GLY A 119 16.11 5.72 2.67
C GLY A 119 17.09 5.19 1.62
N VAL A 120 18.39 5.44 1.78
CA VAL A 120 19.39 4.98 0.81
C VAL A 120 19.61 3.46 0.89
N PRO A 121 20.02 2.79 -0.21
CA PRO A 121 20.37 1.37 -0.17
C PRO A 121 21.40 1.07 0.92
N GLY A 122 21.19 -0.03 1.65
CA GLY A 122 22.02 -0.45 2.79
C GLY A 122 21.48 -0.05 4.17
N THR A 123 20.51 0.86 4.27
CA THR A 123 19.94 1.29 5.58
C THR A 123 18.86 0.34 6.12
N HIS A 124 18.52 -0.72 5.40
CA HIS A 124 17.48 -1.67 5.78
C HIS A 124 18.07 -2.98 6.32
N ASP A 125 17.35 -3.62 7.23
CA ASP A 125 17.69 -4.94 7.74
C ASP A 125 17.14 -6.04 6.83
N ILE A 126 18.02 -6.56 5.98
CA ILE A 126 17.69 -7.61 5.01
C ILE A 126 17.34 -8.93 5.71
N ASN A 127 17.95 -9.22 6.86
CA ASN A 127 17.67 -10.46 7.59
C ASN A 127 16.26 -10.41 8.17
N LEU A 128 15.87 -9.25 8.72
CA LEU A 128 14.49 -9.04 9.18
C LEU A 128 13.48 -9.17 8.04
N VAL A 129 13.76 -8.62 6.86
CA VAL A 129 12.89 -8.77 5.67
C VAL A 129 12.75 -10.23 5.28
N LYS A 130 13.85 -10.98 5.19
CA LYS A 130 13.85 -12.40 4.81
C LYS A 130 13.12 -13.30 5.81
N ASN A 131 13.14 -12.95 7.10
CA ASN A 131 12.41 -13.71 8.12
C ASN A 131 10.91 -13.38 8.14
N PHE A 132 10.52 -12.22 7.59
CA PHE A 132 9.14 -11.77 7.59
C PHE A 132 8.32 -12.34 6.41
N PHE A 133 8.94 -12.51 5.25
CA PHE A 133 8.30 -12.98 4.01
C PHE A 133 8.68 -14.42 3.69
#